data_AF-A0A0G4P4F1-F1
#
_entry.id   AF-A0A0G4P4F1-F1
#
_cell.length_a   1.000
_cell.length_b   1.000
_cell.length_c   1.000
_cell.angle_alpha   90.00
_cell.angle_beta   90.00
_cell.angle_gamma   90.00
#
_symmetry.space_group_name_H-M   'P 1'
#
loop_
_entity.id
_entity.type
_entity.pdbx_description
1 polymer ?
#
loop_
_entity_poly.entity_id
_entity_poly.type
_entity_poly.pdbx_seq_one_letter_code
_entity_poly.pdbx_strand_id
1 'polypeptide(L)'
;MSSTVSQTVAPTHQPDVSYRSLALTPSEDNPDIRQKYRPFILDNNATEDWVNDLDLTTAADMAEQNLRATNERLKVLVLYGSLRKRSYSRLVALEASRILFRLGCDVRVFDPEGLPMKNESDTAHPKVQELRELSVWSDGHVWVSPEQHGNLTAVFKNQIDWIPLSTGSVRPTQGRTLAIAQVCGGSQSFNAVNSLRILGRWMRMFTIPNQSSIPKAYTQFPDEGQPGDQRLMPSGNRDRLVDCMEEFVKYTILMRPHIGLFSDRFSEREERKIKEAKLLAAKSS
;
A
#
# COMPACT_ATOMS: atom_id res chain seq x y z
N MET A 1 -33.26 -0.17 -30.12
CA MET A 1 -32.08 0.46 -29.48
C MET A 1 -31.98 -0.14 -28.09
N SER A 2 -31.06 -1.10 -27.90
CA SER A 2 -30.97 -1.89 -26.67
C SER A 2 -30.17 -1.10 -25.63
N SER A 3 -30.83 -0.75 -24.52
CA SER A 3 -30.21 -0.11 -23.36
C SER A 3 -29.40 -1.15 -22.59
N THR A 4 -28.08 -1.01 -22.56
CA THR A 4 -27.21 -1.77 -21.67
C THR A 4 -27.54 -1.41 -20.22
N VAL A 5 -28.23 -2.32 -19.54
CA VAL A 5 -28.49 -2.26 -18.10
C VAL A 5 -27.14 -2.45 -17.39
N SER A 6 -26.68 -1.41 -16.70
CA SER A 6 -25.56 -1.52 -15.75
C SER A 6 -25.91 -2.60 -14.72
N GLN A 7 -25.14 -3.67 -14.65
CA GLN A 7 -25.32 -4.70 -13.62
C GLN A 7 -24.97 -4.10 -12.26
N THR A 8 -25.97 -3.56 -11.56
CA THR A 8 -25.86 -3.26 -10.14
C THR A 8 -25.73 -4.58 -9.40
N VAL A 9 -24.53 -4.86 -8.89
CA VAL A 9 -24.31 -5.94 -7.92
C VAL A 9 -25.14 -5.58 -6.69
N ALA A 10 -26.21 -6.33 -6.45
CA ALA A 10 -27.05 -6.14 -5.27
C ALA A 10 -26.23 -6.50 -4.02
N PRO A 11 -26.22 -5.66 -2.97
CA PRO A 11 -25.59 -6.03 -1.71
C PRO A 11 -26.34 -7.22 -1.11
N THR A 12 -25.69 -8.38 -1.07
CA THR A 12 -26.17 -9.59 -0.38
C THR A 12 -25.97 -9.39 1.12
N HIS A 13 -26.82 -8.56 1.73
CA HIS A 13 -26.72 -8.22 3.15
C HIS A 13 -27.28 -9.37 3.99
N GLN A 14 -26.42 -10.06 4.74
CA GLN A 14 -26.82 -10.86 5.90
C GLN A 14 -26.51 -10.04 7.18
N PRO A 15 -27.52 -9.79 8.05
CA PRO A 15 -27.41 -8.82 9.14
C PRO A 15 -26.60 -9.27 10.37
N ASP A 16 -25.95 -10.44 10.35
CA ASP A 16 -25.31 -11.06 11.54
C ASP A 16 -23.77 -11.15 11.44
N VAL A 17 -23.13 -10.37 10.55
CA VAL A 17 -21.72 -10.56 10.14
C VAL A 17 -20.81 -9.41 10.61
N SER A 18 -21.22 -8.60 11.58
CA SER A 18 -20.47 -7.41 12.03
C SER A 18 -19.06 -7.72 12.56
N TYR A 19 -18.74 -8.98 12.85
CA TYR A 19 -17.44 -9.41 13.40
C TYR A 19 -16.71 -10.44 12.52
N ARG A 20 -16.41 -10.10 11.25
CA ARG A 20 -15.63 -10.97 10.36
C ARG A 20 -14.25 -10.39 10.04
N SER A 21 -13.25 -10.80 10.81
CA SER A 21 -11.84 -10.48 10.54
C SER A 21 -11.17 -11.61 9.77
N LEU A 22 -10.44 -11.26 8.70
CA LEU A 22 -9.62 -12.18 7.91
C LEU A 22 -8.12 -12.09 8.28
N ALA A 23 -7.80 -11.39 9.37
CA ALA A 23 -6.45 -11.20 9.86
C ALA A 23 -5.72 -12.52 10.12
N LEU A 24 -4.40 -12.54 9.90
CA LEU A 24 -3.57 -13.70 10.23
C LEU A 24 -3.51 -13.91 11.74
N THR A 25 -3.90 -15.10 12.18
CA THR A 25 -3.73 -15.53 13.57
C THR A 25 -2.25 -15.76 13.87
N PRO A 26 -1.81 -15.71 15.14
CA PRO A 26 -0.41 -16.00 15.50
C PRO A 26 0.10 -17.35 15.01
N SER A 27 -0.78 -18.36 14.88
CA SER A 27 -0.44 -19.70 14.38
C SER A 27 -0.25 -19.77 12.86
N GLU A 28 -0.93 -18.89 12.11
CA GLU A 28 -0.83 -18.82 10.64
C GLU A 28 0.27 -17.84 10.19
N ASP A 29 0.85 -17.10 11.14
CA ASP A 29 1.76 -16.00 10.90
C ASP A 29 3.20 -16.38 11.21
N ASN A 30 4.11 -16.20 10.25
CA ASN A 30 5.52 -16.45 10.48
C ASN A 30 6.05 -15.50 11.59
N PRO A 31 6.63 -16.02 12.68
CA PRO A 31 7.04 -15.19 13.82
C PRO A 31 8.02 -14.07 13.47
N ASP A 32 8.99 -14.35 12.60
CA ASP A 32 10.01 -13.36 12.19
C ASP A 32 9.38 -12.24 11.37
N ILE A 33 8.47 -12.58 10.44
CA ILE A 33 7.73 -11.60 9.65
C ILE A 33 6.81 -10.76 10.55
N ARG A 34 6.10 -11.40 11.47
CA ARG A 34 5.19 -10.74 12.42
C ARG A 34 5.93 -9.73 13.27
N GLN A 35 7.04 -10.14 13.89
CA GLN A 35 7.86 -9.28 14.73
C GLN A 35 8.48 -8.12 13.94
N LYS A 36 9.01 -8.42 12.75
CA LYS A 36 9.78 -7.44 11.97
C LYS A 36 8.91 -6.42 11.24
N TYR A 37 7.81 -6.87 10.62
CA TYR A 37 7.06 -6.06 9.66
C TYR A 37 5.66 -5.66 10.12
N ARG A 38 5.20 -6.14 11.29
CA ARG A 38 3.84 -5.88 11.78
C ARG A 38 3.80 -5.18 13.15
N PRO A 39 4.51 -4.05 13.33
CA PRO A 39 4.46 -3.28 14.57
C PRO A 39 3.09 -2.63 14.83
N PHE A 40 2.15 -2.74 13.88
CA PHE A 40 0.78 -2.28 14.04
C PHE A 40 -0.09 -3.25 14.85
N ILE A 41 0.33 -4.51 15.03
CA ILE A 41 -0.38 -5.47 15.87
C ILE A 41 -0.10 -5.09 17.33
N LEU A 42 -1.15 -4.75 18.06
CA LEU A 42 -1.06 -4.37 19.47
C LEU A 42 -1.35 -5.59 20.36
N ASP A 43 -0.69 -5.66 21.52
CA ASP A 43 -0.81 -6.77 22.47
C ASP A 43 -2.17 -6.80 23.22
N ASN A 44 -2.91 -5.69 23.20
CA ASN A 44 -4.18 -5.55 23.91
C ASN A 44 -5.32 -6.20 23.12
N ASN A 45 -6.20 -6.91 23.86
CA ASN A 45 -7.42 -7.59 23.40
C ASN A 45 -7.89 -7.13 22.02
N ALA A 46 -7.45 -7.86 20.98
CA ALA A 46 -7.78 -7.60 19.59
C ALA A 46 -9.28 -7.59 19.33
N THR A 47 -10.11 -8.00 20.28
CA THR A 47 -11.58 -8.01 20.23
C THR A 47 -12.24 -6.65 20.40
N GLU A 48 -11.61 -5.70 21.11
CA GLU A 48 -12.17 -4.34 21.35
C GLU A 48 -11.59 -3.28 20.39
N ASP A 49 -10.93 -3.70 19.32
CA ASP A 49 -10.38 -2.79 18.33
C ASP A 49 -11.49 -2.20 17.43
N TRP A 50 -11.63 -0.87 17.37
CA TRP A 50 -12.64 -0.18 16.55
C TRP A 50 -12.59 -0.56 15.06
N VAL A 51 -11.44 -1.02 14.57
CA VAL A 51 -11.29 -1.51 13.19
C VAL A 51 -12.20 -2.71 12.95
N ASN A 52 -12.49 -3.51 13.99
CA ASN A 52 -13.41 -4.65 13.93
C ASN A 52 -14.87 -4.24 13.77
N ASP A 53 -15.24 -3.03 14.19
CA ASP A 53 -16.62 -2.54 14.13
C ASP A 53 -16.95 -1.86 12.79
N LEU A 54 -15.97 -1.71 11.90
CA LEU A 54 -16.21 -1.09 10.60
C LEU A 54 -17.05 -2.01 9.71
N ASP A 55 -18.10 -1.47 9.10
CA ASP A 55 -18.81 -2.14 8.01
C ASP A 55 -17.96 -2.07 6.74
N LEU A 56 -17.23 -3.15 6.48
CA LEU A 56 -16.44 -3.38 5.27
C LEU A 56 -16.89 -4.67 4.57
N THR A 57 -18.16 -5.04 4.73
CA THR A 57 -18.69 -6.36 4.36
C THR A 57 -18.39 -6.68 2.89
N THR A 58 -18.62 -5.74 1.98
CA THR A 58 -18.37 -5.95 0.54
C THR A 58 -16.89 -6.25 0.26
N ALA A 59 -15.96 -5.46 0.82
CA ALA A 59 -14.54 -5.69 0.61
C ALA A 59 -14.05 -6.97 1.29
N ALA A 60 -14.58 -7.30 2.47
CA ALA A 60 -14.26 -8.53 3.18
C ALA A 60 -14.71 -9.77 2.41
N ASP A 61 -15.93 -9.77 1.87
CA ASP A 61 -16.43 -10.87 1.04
C ASP A 61 -15.61 -11.05 -0.24
N MET A 62 -15.25 -9.94 -0.92
CA MET A 62 -14.36 -9.98 -2.08
C MET A 62 -12.98 -10.56 -1.71
N ALA A 63 -12.39 -10.11 -0.61
CA ALA A 63 -11.09 -10.58 -0.16
C ALA A 63 -11.11 -12.07 0.23
N GLU A 64 -12.16 -12.51 0.93
CA GLU A 64 -12.31 -13.92 1.29
C GLU A 64 -12.51 -14.80 0.05
N GLN A 65 -13.37 -14.40 -0.88
CA GLN A 65 -13.57 -15.14 -2.13
C GLN A 65 -12.27 -15.22 -2.93
N ASN A 66 -11.51 -14.12 -3.01
CA ASN A 66 -10.22 -14.10 -3.67
C ASN A 66 -9.21 -15.04 -2.98
N LEU A 67 -9.15 -15.01 -1.65
CA LEU A 67 -8.29 -15.89 -0.86
C LEU A 67 -8.66 -17.36 -1.06
N ARG A 68 -9.95 -17.72 -1.03
CA ARG A 68 -10.41 -19.10 -1.27
C ARG A 68 -10.10 -19.57 -2.68
N ALA A 69 -10.23 -18.69 -3.68
CA ALA A 69 -10.00 -19.04 -5.08
C ALA A 69 -8.51 -19.16 -5.44
N THR A 70 -7.65 -18.33 -4.85
CA THR A 70 -6.22 -18.26 -5.20
C THR A 70 -5.32 -18.95 -4.20
N ASN A 71 -5.81 -19.18 -2.98
CA ASN A 71 -5.00 -19.55 -1.82
C ASN A 71 -3.87 -18.54 -1.52
N GLU A 72 -4.00 -17.30 -2.00
CA GLU A 72 -2.99 -16.25 -1.84
C GLU A 72 -3.60 -14.94 -1.31
N ARG A 73 -3.06 -14.45 -0.21
CA ARG A 73 -3.40 -13.13 0.34
C ARG A 73 -2.84 -12.01 -0.54
N LEU A 74 -3.50 -10.86 -0.54
CA LEU A 74 -2.97 -9.65 -1.15
C LEU A 74 -1.74 -9.18 -0.36
N LYS A 75 -0.63 -8.96 -1.05
CA LYS A 75 0.65 -8.56 -0.44
C LYS A 75 0.79 -7.05 -0.49
N VAL A 76 0.86 -6.39 0.67
CA VAL A 76 0.87 -4.92 0.75
C VAL A 76 2.12 -4.41 1.44
N LEU A 77 2.91 -3.63 0.72
CA LEU A 77 4.05 -2.90 1.28
C LEU A 77 3.60 -1.51 1.75
N VAL A 78 3.88 -1.18 3.00
CA VAL A 78 3.58 0.15 3.57
C VAL A 78 4.87 0.91 3.83
N LEU A 79 4.96 2.12 3.26
CA LEU A 79 6.10 3.03 3.42
C LEU A 79 5.66 4.31 4.14
N TYR A 80 6.49 4.83 5.04
CA TYR A 80 6.23 6.11 5.74
C TYR A 80 7.42 7.09 5.67
N GLY A 81 7.12 8.38 5.79
CA GLY A 81 8.07 9.46 5.48
C GLY A 81 8.72 10.18 6.67
N SER A 82 8.84 9.58 7.84
CA SER A 82 9.45 10.28 8.99
C SER A 82 10.05 9.32 10.01
N LEU A 83 11.29 9.61 10.40
CA LEU A 83 12.08 8.92 11.43
C LEU A 83 11.93 9.53 12.83
N ARG A 84 11.04 10.53 13.00
CA ARG A 84 10.80 11.12 14.33
C ARG A 84 10.28 10.04 15.29
N LYS A 85 10.71 10.11 16.56
CA LYS A 85 10.20 9.22 17.62
C LYS A 85 8.67 9.17 17.63
N ARG A 86 8.01 10.34 17.64
CA ARG A 86 6.56 10.50 17.45
C ARG A 86 6.25 10.93 16.02
N SER A 87 6.13 9.95 15.12
CA SER A 87 5.91 10.16 13.68
C SER A 87 4.43 9.93 13.31
N TYR A 88 3.68 11.00 13.03
CA TYR A 88 2.27 10.87 12.64
C TYR A 88 2.07 10.15 11.30
N SER A 89 3.01 10.27 10.36
CA SER A 89 2.94 9.49 9.12
C SER A 89 3.12 7.99 9.39
N ARG A 90 3.99 7.63 10.36
CA ARG A 90 4.12 6.24 10.81
C ARG A 90 2.82 5.78 11.47
N LEU A 91 2.25 6.55 12.39
CA LEU A 91 0.99 6.19 13.06
C LEU A 91 -0.17 5.98 12.07
N VAL A 92 -0.32 6.86 11.09
CA VAL A 92 -1.33 6.72 10.01
C VAL A 92 -1.04 5.49 9.15
N ALA A 93 0.24 5.20 8.84
CA ALA A 93 0.63 3.98 8.14
C ALA A 93 0.27 2.72 8.93
N LEU A 94 0.44 2.73 10.26
CA LEU A 94 0.05 1.61 11.12
C LEU A 94 -1.48 1.44 11.17
N GLU A 95 -2.26 2.52 11.23
CA GLU A 95 -3.73 2.44 11.16
C GLU A 95 -4.24 1.91 9.82
N ALA A 96 -3.67 2.39 8.71
CA ALA A 96 -3.92 1.82 7.39
C ALA A 96 -3.62 0.31 7.35
N SER A 97 -2.50 -0.10 7.98
CA SER A 97 -2.11 -1.50 8.07
C SER A 97 -3.09 -2.35 8.86
N ARG A 98 -3.65 -1.84 9.97
CA ARG A 98 -4.68 -2.55 10.77
C ARG A 98 -5.93 -2.83 9.96
N ILE A 99 -6.40 -1.84 9.19
CA ILE A 99 -7.59 -1.98 8.33
C ILE A 99 -7.35 -3.03 7.25
N LEU A 100 -6.21 -2.95 6.55
CA LEU A 100 -5.85 -3.91 5.51
C LEU A 100 -5.62 -5.33 6.05
N PHE A 101 -5.02 -5.43 7.24
CA PHE A 101 -4.81 -6.71 7.91
C PHE A 101 -6.13 -7.37 8.29
N ARG A 102 -7.11 -6.60 8.81
CA ARG A 102 -8.49 -7.09 9.04
C ARG A 102 -9.14 -7.59 7.75
N LEU A 103 -8.92 -6.89 6.63
CA LEU A 103 -9.39 -7.31 5.29
C LEU A 103 -8.62 -8.50 4.71
N GLY A 104 -7.67 -9.09 5.45
CA GLY A 104 -6.99 -10.33 5.08
C GLY A 104 -5.75 -10.16 4.22
N CYS A 105 -5.24 -8.94 4.06
CA CYS A 105 -3.96 -8.70 3.40
C CYS A 105 -2.78 -9.20 4.25
N ASP A 106 -1.73 -9.72 3.59
CA ASP A 106 -0.40 -9.82 4.18
C ASP A 106 0.25 -8.43 4.08
N VAL A 107 0.32 -7.72 5.20
CA VAL A 107 0.84 -6.36 5.27
C VAL A 107 2.24 -6.36 5.87
N ARG A 108 3.17 -5.66 5.20
CA ARG A 108 4.53 -5.44 5.71
C ARG A 108 4.88 -3.96 5.71
N VAL A 109 5.16 -3.43 6.89
CA VAL A 109 5.61 -2.04 7.06
C VAL A 109 7.13 -2.01 7.02
N PHE A 110 7.70 -1.28 6.06
CA PHE A 110 9.15 -1.09 6.00
C PHE A 110 9.58 0.03 6.96
N ASP A 111 10.54 -0.28 7.83
CA ASP A 111 11.21 0.73 8.64
C ASP A 111 12.39 1.36 7.86
N PRO A 112 12.37 2.67 7.53
CA PRO A 112 13.45 3.29 6.78
C PRO A 112 14.67 3.67 7.61
N GLU A 113 14.70 3.38 8.92
CA GLU A 113 15.89 3.64 9.74
C GLU A 113 17.11 2.86 9.20
N GLY A 114 18.25 3.56 9.10
CA GLY A 114 19.49 3.01 8.53
C GLY A 114 19.50 2.85 7.01
N LEU A 115 18.46 3.30 6.27
CA LEU A 115 18.51 3.34 4.81
C LEU A 115 19.45 4.47 4.34
N PRO A 116 20.57 4.18 3.63
CA PRO A 116 21.51 5.21 3.18
C PRO A 116 20.87 6.13 2.14
N MET A 117 21.41 7.34 1.96
CA MET A 117 20.96 8.18 0.86
C MET A 117 21.31 7.54 -0.48
N LYS A 118 20.42 7.71 -1.46
CA LYS A 118 20.65 7.21 -2.80
C LYS A 118 22.00 7.70 -3.33
N ASN A 119 22.83 6.75 -3.77
CA ASN A 119 24.21 6.93 -4.27
C ASN A 119 25.32 7.11 -3.21
N GLU A 120 25.03 7.10 -1.91
CA GLU A 120 26.07 7.06 -0.87
C GLU A 120 26.59 5.64 -0.60
N SER A 121 25.87 4.61 -1.01
CA SER A 121 26.22 3.21 -0.80
C SER A 121 25.88 2.38 -2.03
N ASP A 122 26.45 1.17 -2.11
CA ASP A 122 26.06 0.22 -3.14
C ASP A 122 24.67 -0.36 -2.85
N THR A 123 24.03 -0.80 -3.92
CA THR A 123 22.81 -1.60 -3.95
C THR A 123 22.85 -2.84 -3.05
N ALA A 124 24.02 -3.37 -2.70
CA ALA A 124 24.20 -4.50 -1.78
C ALA A 124 23.88 -4.16 -0.31
N HIS A 125 23.67 -2.88 0.06
CA HIS A 125 23.34 -2.49 1.42
C HIS A 125 22.08 -3.25 1.94
N PRO A 126 22.09 -3.84 3.16
CA PRO A 126 20.99 -4.69 3.64
C PRO A 126 19.62 -4.03 3.59
N LYS A 127 19.51 -2.76 4.01
CA LYS A 127 18.24 -2.00 3.94
C LYS A 127 17.75 -1.74 2.51
N VAL A 128 18.67 -1.63 1.55
CA VAL A 128 18.33 -1.43 0.14
C VAL A 128 17.80 -2.73 -0.47
N GLN A 129 18.46 -3.86 -0.17
CA GLN A 129 18.00 -5.19 -0.58
C GLN A 129 16.62 -5.48 0.01
N GLU A 130 16.45 -5.28 1.31
CA GLU A 130 15.17 -5.43 1.99
C GLU A 130 14.04 -4.63 1.33
N LEU A 131 14.25 -3.33 1.09
CA LEU A 131 13.24 -2.48 0.47
C LEU A 131 12.87 -2.97 -0.95
N ARG A 132 13.86 -3.39 -1.73
CA ARG A 132 13.65 -3.89 -3.09
C ARG A 132 12.92 -5.22 -3.10
N GLU A 133 13.30 -6.15 -2.22
CA GLU A 133 12.64 -7.44 -2.06
C GLU A 133 11.19 -7.27 -1.64
N LEU A 134 10.90 -6.36 -0.69
CA LEU A 134 9.53 -6.02 -0.30
C LEU A 134 8.73 -5.41 -1.46
N SER A 135 9.33 -4.53 -2.26
CA SER A 135 8.66 -3.96 -3.44
C SER A 135 8.34 -5.07 -4.45
N VAL A 136 9.29 -5.97 -4.73
CA VAL A 136 9.09 -7.10 -5.64
C VAL A 136 8.00 -8.06 -5.13
N TRP A 137 8.00 -8.34 -3.82
CA TRP A 137 7.02 -9.21 -3.15
C TRP A 137 5.59 -8.67 -3.21
N SER A 138 5.40 -7.35 -3.18
CA SER A 138 4.07 -6.74 -3.06
C SER A 138 3.19 -6.89 -4.31
N ASP A 139 1.88 -6.86 -4.10
CA ASP A 139 0.84 -6.66 -5.12
C ASP A 139 0.43 -5.18 -5.23
N GLY A 140 0.63 -4.42 -4.15
CA GLY A 140 0.36 -2.99 -4.08
C GLY A 140 1.04 -2.32 -2.89
N HIS A 141 1.09 -0.99 -2.92
CA HIS A 141 1.72 -0.20 -1.86
C HIS A 141 0.72 0.75 -1.17
N VAL A 142 1.03 1.10 0.08
CA VAL A 142 0.48 2.29 0.76
C VAL A 142 1.64 3.24 1.07
N TRP A 143 1.52 4.49 0.61
CA TRP A 143 2.56 5.50 0.78
C TRP A 143 2.06 6.64 1.67
N VAL A 144 2.72 6.85 2.81
CA VAL A 144 2.34 7.87 3.79
C VAL A 144 3.47 8.87 4.03
N SER A 145 3.39 10.06 3.44
CA SER A 145 4.39 11.11 3.68
C SER A 145 3.84 12.22 4.58
N PRO A 146 4.62 12.74 5.55
CA PRO A 146 4.35 14.08 6.06
C PRO A 146 4.49 15.12 4.95
N GLU A 147 3.91 16.28 5.18
CA GLU A 147 4.27 17.49 4.46
C GLU A 147 5.29 18.29 5.26
N GLN A 148 6.49 18.47 4.70
CA GLN A 148 7.56 19.26 5.28
C GLN A 148 7.98 20.35 4.29
N HIS A 149 7.98 21.61 4.75
CA HIS A 149 8.19 22.79 3.89
C HIS A 149 7.30 22.78 2.63
N GLY A 150 6.05 22.33 2.78
CA GLY A 150 5.07 22.29 1.69
C GLY A 150 5.26 21.17 0.67
N ASN A 151 6.12 20.17 0.92
CA ASN A 151 6.39 19.07 -0.02
C ASN A 151 6.52 17.72 0.70
N LEU A 152 6.60 16.63 -0.07
CA LEU A 152 6.93 15.31 0.45
C LEU A 152 8.34 15.29 1.06
N THR A 153 8.57 14.41 2.03
CA THR A 153 9.82 14.40 2.80
C THR A 153 10.97 13.74 2.04
N ALA A 154 12.20 14.15 2.36
CA ALA A 154 13.41 13.51 1.87
C ALA A 154 13.49 12.02 2.29
N VAL A 155 13.07 11.69 3.51
CA VAL A 155 12.97 10.30 4.01
C VAL A 155 12.08 9.46 3.12
N PHE A 156 10.92 10.00 2.73
CA PHE A 156 10.01 9.29 1.83
C PHE A 156 10.61 9.16 0.42
N LYS A 157 11.11 10.27 -0.12
CA LYS A 157 11.66 10.30 -1.48
C LYS A 157 12.85 9.35 -1.65
N ASN A 158 13.73 9.28 -0.65
CA ASN A 158 14.89 8.39 -0.66
C ASN A 158 14.50 6.91 -0.79
N GLN A 159 13.42 6.48 -0.13
CA GLN A 159 12.89 5.11 -0.29
C GLN A 159 12.51 4.84 -1.74
N ILE A 160 11.74 5.74 -2.38
CA ILE A 160 11.33 5.56 -3.77
C ILE A 160 12.52 5.58 -4.73
N ASP A 161 13.54 6.41 -4.47
CA ASP A 161 14.74 6.51 -5.30
C ASP A 161 15.61 5.24 -5.26
N TRP A 162 15.45 4.41 -4.24
CA TRP A 162 16.09 3.09 -4.15
C TRP A 162 15.39 2.01 -4.97
N ILE A 163 14.13 2.20 -5.33
CA ILE A 163 13.32 1.24 -6.10
C ILE A 163 13.49 1.54 -7.61
N PRO A 164 14.17 0.68 -8.38
CA PRO A 164 14.36 0.92 -9.80
C PRO A 164 13.12 0.55 -10.62
N LEU A 165 12.95 1.17 -11.79
CA LEU A 165 11.91 0.77 -12.75
C LEU A 165 12.17 -0.60 -13.39
N SER A 166 13.41 -1.09 -13.36
CA SER A 166 13.81 -2.42 -13.85
C SER A 166 15.03 -2.91 -13.08
N THR A 167 15.06 -4.20 -12.77
CA THR A 167 16.28 -4.94 -12.43
C THR A 167 16.30 -6.20 -13.28
N GLY A 168 17.06 -6.19 -14.38
CA GLY A 168 16.93 -7.21 -15.42
C GLY A 168 15.51 -7.26 -15.99
N SER A 169 14.87 -8.42 -15.95
CA SER A 169 13.48 -8.64 -16.36
C SER A 169 12.43 -8.25 -15.31
N VAL A 170 12.84 -8.05 -14.05
CA VAL A 170 11.92 -7.76 -12.95
C VAL A 170 11.56 -6.28 -12.93
N ARG A 171 10.25 -6.00 -12.81
CA ARG A 171 9.68 -4.65 -12.67
C ARG A 171 9.05 -4.51 -11.28
N PRO A 172 9.76 -3.95 -10.28
CA PRO A 172 9.34 -3.97 -8.86
C PRO A 172 8.07 -3.18 -8.53
N THR A 173 7.59 -2.29 -9.40
CA THR A 173 6.39 -1.46 -9.14
C THR A 173 5.38 -1.47 -10.28
N GLN A 174 5.79 -1.84 -11.50
CA GLN A 174 4.93 -1.72 -12.68
C GLN A 174 3.65 -2.55 -12.52
N GLY A 175 2.49 -1.91 -12.73
CA GLY A 175 1.18 -2.56 -12.71
C GLY A 175 0.61 -2.86 -11.32
N ARG A 176 1.35 -2.55 -10.25
CA ARG A 176 0.87 -2.67 -8.86
C ARG A 176 -0.08 -1.54 -8.50
N THR A 177 -1.00 -1.78 -7.58
CA THR A 177 -1.90 -0.73 -7.05
C THR A 177 -1.18 0.14 -6.03
N LEU A 178 -1.65 1.38 -5.88
CA LEU A 178 -1.06 2.34 -4.94
C LEU A 178 -2.15 3.15 -4.24
N ALA A 179 -2.17 3.14 -2.91
CA ALA A 179 -2.88 4.12 -2.08
C ALA A 179 -1.91 5.15 -1.51
N ILE A 180 -2.34 6.40 -1.43
CA ILE A 180 -1.51 7.51 -0.95
C ILE A 180 -2.21 8.26 0.19
N ALA A 181 -1.42 8.63 1.19
CA ALA A 181 -1.86 9.45 2.30
C ALA A 181 -0.81 10.49 2.68
N GLN A 182 -1.25 11.60 3.28
CA GLN A 182 -0.38 12.55 3.94
C GLN A 182 -0.86 12.96 5.33
N VAL A 183 0.08 13.48 6.11
CA VAL A 183 -0.19 14.18 7.37
C VAL A 183 0.39 15.59 7.34
N CYS A 184 -0.34 16.54 7.91
CA CYS A 184 0.11 17.93 8.06
C CYS A 184 0.23 18.30 9.55
N GLY A 185 1.25 19.09 9.88
CA GLY A 185 1.29 19.76 11.19
C GLY A 185 0.31 20.94 11.30
N GLY A 186 0.01 21.59 10.17
CA GLY A 186 -0.88 22.76 10.09
C GLY A 186 -2.25 22.44 9.48
N SER A 187 -2.86 23.46 8.86
CA SER A 187 -4.09 23.34 8.10
C SER A 187 -4.00 22.30 6.98
N GLN A 188 -5.15 21.90 6.45
CA GLN A 188 -5.22 20.90 5.40
C GLN A 188 -4.47 21.37 4.14
N SER A 189 -3.75 20.44 3.54
CA SER A 189 -2.98 20.60 2.31
C SER A 189 -3.05 19.32 1.51
N PHE A 190 -2.65 19.36 0.24
CA PHE A 190 -2.60 18.20 -0.64
C PHE A 190 -1.29 18.10 -1.41
N ASN A 191 -0.27 18.91 -1.07
CA ASN A 191 0.95 19.01 -1.87
C ASN A 191 1.73 17.68 -1.87
N ALA A 192 1.85 17.04 -0.70
CA ALA A 192 2.54 15.77 -0.59
C ALA A 192 1.80 14.67 -1.38
N VAL A 193 0.48 14.49 -1.21
CA VAL A 193 -0.28 13.47 -1.98
C VAL A 193 -0.31 13.76 -3.48
N ASN A 194 -0.36 15.02 -3.91
CA ASN A 194 -0.26 15.37 -5.33
C ASN A 194 1.09 14.92 -5.91
N SER A 195 2.17 15.16 -5.17
CA SER A 195 3.50 14.73 -5.58
C SER A 195 3.64 13.19 -5.56
N LEU A 196 3.10 12.52 -4.55
CA LEU A 196 3.05 11.06 -4.46
C LEU A 196 2.26 10.44 -5.63
N ARG A 197 1.15 11.06 -6.04
CA ARG A 197 0.35 10.61 -7.19
C ARG A 197 1.15 10.69 -8.49
N ILE A 198 1.88 11.77 -8.71
CA ILE A 198 2.78 11.94 -9.86
C ILE A 198 3.93 10.93 -9.80
N LEU A 199 4.51 10.68 -8.61
CA LEU A 199 5.53 9.66 -8.41
C LEU A 199 5.00 8.25 -8.71
N GLY A 200 3.82 7.89 -8.21
CA GLY A 200 3.17 6.60 -8.49
C GLY A 200 3.01 6.35 -9.98
N ARG A 201 2.62 7.38 -10.74
CA ARG A 201 2.55 7.33 -12.20
C ARG A 201 3.94 7.14 -12.85
N TRP A 202 5.00 7.79 -12.37
CA TRP A 202 6.37 7.49 -12.85
C TRP A 202 6.79 6.06 -12.53
N MET A 203 6.41 5.54 -11.36
CA MET A 203 6.64 4.15 -10.97
C MET A 203 5.72 3.15 -11.70
N ARG A 204 4.90 3.63 -12.64
CA ARG A 204 3.95 2.84 -13.45
C ARG A 204 2.96 2.05 -12.58
N MET A 205 2.59 2.60 -11.44
CA MET A 205 1.59 2.04 -10.53
C MET A 205 0.20 2.57 -10.86
N PHE A 206 -0.83 1.79 -10.52
CA PHE A 206 -2.23 2.22 -10.56
C PHE A 206 -2.59 2.88 -9.24
N THR A 207 -2.37 4.19 -9.15
CA THR A 207 -2.77 4.98 -7.99
C THR A 207 -4.28 5.08 -7.92
N ILE A 208 -4.90 4.57 -6.85
CA ILE A 208 -6.35 4.62 -6.68
C ILE A 208 -6.85 6.08 -6.66
N PRO A 209 -8.11 6.34 -7.07
CA PRO A 209 -8.66 7.69 -7.06
C PRO A 209 -8.65 8.33 -5.68
N ASN A 210 -9.09 7.59 -4.64
CA ASN A 210 -9.23 8.14 -3.30
C ASN A 210 -7.86 8.35 -2.62
N GLN A 211 -7.81 9.28 -1.68
CA GLN A 211 -6.60 9.64 -0.94
C GLN A 211 -6.93 10.25 0.42
N SER A 212 -6.02 10.08 1.38
CA SER A 212 -6.17 10.65 2.72
C SER A 212 -5.22 11.84 2.95
N SER A 213 -5.71 12.93 3.52
CA SER A 213 -4.90 14.06 3.97
C SER A 213 -5.39 14.52 5.32
N ILE A 214 -4.57 14.26 6.35
CA ILE A 214 -4.94 14.51 7.75
C ILE A 214 -4.32 15.83 8.23
N PRO A 215 -5.12 16.91 8.39
CA PRO A 215 -4.64 18.18 8.94
C PRO A 215 -4.40 18.09 10.44
N LYS A 216 -3.55 18.98 10.96
CA LYS A 216 -3.25 19.14 12.39
C LYS A 216 -3.08 17.77 13.07
N ALA A 217 -2.26 16.89 12.48
CA ALA A 217 -2.25 15.47 12.83
C ALA A 217 -2.00 15.19 14.34
N TYR A 218 -1.32 16.10 15.03
CA TYR A 218 -1.13 16.05 16.48
C TYR A 218 -2.42 16.09 17.30
N THR A 219 -3.54 16.61 16.76
CA THR A 219 -4.85 16.60 17.42
C THR A 219 -5.71 15.39 17.05
N GLN A 220 -5.21 14.49 16.19
CA GLN A 220 -5.95 13.34 15.69
C GLN A 220 -5.56 12.03 16.39
N PHE A 221 -4.54 12.09 17.24
CA PHE A 221 -4.08 10.99 18.09
C PHE A 221 -4.08 11.46 19.54
N PRO A 222 -4.30 10.57 20.52
CA PRO A 222 -4.05 10.90 21.92
C PRO A 222 -2.57 11.27 22.15
N ASP A 223 -2.32 11.98 23.25
CA ASP A 223 -0.98 12.38 23.66
C ASP A 223 -0.07 11.16 23.88
N GLU A 224 1.22 11.30 23.58
CA GLU A 224 2.20 10.21 23.73
C GLU A 224 2.20 9.68 25.16
N GLY A 225 2.08 8.35 25.31
CA GLY A 225 2.01 7.66 26.60
C GLY A 225 0.61 7.53 27.21
N GLN A 226 -0.42 8.14 26.61
CA GLN A 226 -1.81 7.90 27.01
C GLN A 226 -2.36 6.58 26.45
N PRO A 227 -3.38 5.97 27.06
CA PRO A 227 -4.05 4.80 26.50
C PRO A 227 -4.55 5.07 25.07
N GLY A 228 -4.16 4.19 24.14
CA GLY A 228 -4.54 4.34 22.74
C GLY A 228 -3.79 5.45 21.99
N ASP A 229 -2.65 5.94 22.48
CA ASP A 229 -1.84 6.97 21.80
C ASP A 229 -1.39 6.57 20.37
N GLN A 230 -1.43 5.29 20.02
CA GLN A 230 -1.14 4.83 18.66
C GLN A 230 -2.38 4.75 17.76
N ARG A 231 -3.55 5.17 18.25
CA ARG A 231 -4.85 5.03 17.58
C ARG A 231 -5.33 6.36 17.02
N LEU A 232 -5.76 6.32 15.77
CA LEU A 232 -6.42 7.47 15.13
C LEU A 232 -7.82 7.65 15.73
N MET A 233 -8.08 8.83 16.28
CA MET A 233 -9.35 9.15 16.94
C MET A 233 -10.51 9.23 15.94
N PRO A 234 -11.76 9.01 16.39
CA PRO A 234 -12.96 9.19 15.56
C PRO A 234 -13.03 10.57 14.92
N SER A 235 -13.03 10.60 13.58
CA SER A 235 -13.20 11.81 12.78
C SER A 235 -13.46 11.44 11.32
N GLY A 236 -13.96 12.41 10.52
CA GLY A 236 -14.08 12.21 9.08
C GLY A 236 -12.74 11.94 8.37
N ASN A 237 -11.59 12.30 8.97
CA ASN A 237 -10.28 11.94 8.44
C ASN A 237 -9.98 10.44 8.63
N ARG A 238 -10.45 9.86 9.75
CA ARG A 238 -10.37 8.42 10.00
C ARG A 238 -11.25 7.66 9.01
N ASP A 239 -12.49 8.12 8.81
CA ASP A 239 -13.42 7.48 7.88
C ASP A 239 -12.87 7.53 6.45
N ARG A 240 -12.28 8.66 6.04
CA ARG A 240 -11.59 8.76 4.75
C ARG A 240 -10.41 7.79 4.61
N LEU A 241 -9.65 7.54 5.68
CA LEU A 241 -8.57 6.57 5.65
C LEU A 241 -9.12 5.15 5.42
N VAL A 242 -10.25 4.82 6.06
CA VAL A 242 -10.97 3.56 5.87
C VAL A 242 -11.42 3.41 4.41
N ASP A 243 -12.07 4.44 3.84
CA ASP A 243 -12.49 4.44 2.43
C ASP A 243 -11.32 4.13 1.49
N CYS A 244 -10.15 4.73 1.74
CA CYS A 244 -8.96 4.52 0.92
C CYS A 244 -8.46 3.07 0.98
N MET A 245 -8.47 2.45 2.17
CA MET A 245 -8.00 1.07 2.33
C MET A 245 -9.01 0.07 1.76
N GLU A 246 -10.30 0.34 1.92
CA GLU A 246 -11.36 -0.44 1.31
C GLU A 246 -11.27 -0.40 -0.23
N GLU A 247 -11.16 0.81 -0.81
CA GLU A 247 -10.99 1.00 -2.25
C GLU A 247 -9.71 0.32 -2.75
N PHE A 248 -8.60 0.46 -2.02
CA PHE A 248 -7.34 -0.20 -2.36
C PHE A 248 -7.50 -1.72 -2.49
N VAL A 249 -8.16 -2.39 -1.53
CA VAL A 249 -8.38 -3.84 -1.58
C VAL A 249 -9.22 -4.22 -2.80
N LYS A 250 -10.35 -3.52 -3.04
CA LYS A 250 -11.22 -3.76 -4.19
C LYS A 250 -10.45 -3.65 -5.51
N TYR A 251 -9.70 -2.56 -5.70
CA TYR A 251 -8.90 -2.36 -6.91
C TYR A 251 -7.80 -3.42 -7.06
N THR A 252 -7.12 -3.79 -5.97
CA THR A 252 -6.03 -4.76 -6.03
C THR A 252 -6.52 -6.14 -6.44
N ILE A 253 -7.68 -6.57 -5.92
CA ILE A 253 -8.33 -7.84 -6.33
C ILE A 253 -8.65 -7.84 -7.82
N LEU A 254 -9.18 -6.73 -8.35
CA LEU A 254 -9.56 -6.61 -9.75
C LEU A 254 -8.34 -6.54 -10.69
N MET A 255 -7.29 -5.85 -10.28
CA MET A 255 -6.16 -5.55 -11.16
C MET A 255 -5.07 -6.63 -11.15
N ARG A 256 -4.79 -7.24 -9.99
CA ARG A 256 -3.69 -8.20 -9.80
C ARG A 256 -3.67 -9.34 -10.83
N PRO A 257 -4.79 -10.02 -11.15
CA PRO A 257 -4.80 -11.11 -12.12
C PRO A 257 -4.43 -10.68 -13.56
N HIS A 258 -4.52 -9.39 -13.86
CA HIS A 258 -4.36 -8.85 -15.21
C HIS A 258 -3.07 -8.02 -15.38
N ILE A 259 -2.12 -8.11 -14.45
CA ILE A 259 -0.87 -7.32 -14.51
C ILE A 259 -0.09 -7.54 -15.81
N GLY A 260 -0.09 -8.78 -16.32
CA GLY A 260 0.52 -9.14 -17.60
C GLY A 260 -0.15 -8.44 -18.78
N LEU A 261 -1.48 -8.44 -18.82
CA LEU A 261 -2.28 -7.76 -19.85
C LEU A 261 -1.99 -6.25 -19.87
N PHE A 262 -2.00 -5.59 -18.71
CA PHE A 262 -1.74 -4.15 -18.63
C PHE A 262 -0.29 -3.77 -18.96
N SER A 263 0.64 -4.73 -18.85
CA SER A 263 2.04 -4.54 -19.21
C SER A 263 2.36 -4.81 -20.69
N ASP A 264 1.46 -5.44 -21.44
CA ASP A 264 1.69 -5.78 -22.85
C ASP A 264 1.47 -4.57 -23.77
N ARG A 265 2.53 -3.78 -23.93
CA ARG A 265 2.50 -2.52 -24.70
C ARG A 265 2.88 -2.70 -26.16
N PHE A 266 2.18 -1.98 -27.03
CA PHE A 266 2.46 -1.94 -28.46
C PHE A 266 3.91 -1.56 -28.76
N SER A 267 4.43 -0.47 -28.19
CA SER A 267 5.80 -0.01 -28.46
C SER A 267 6.87 -1.03 -28.05
N GLU A 268 6.66 -1.73 -26.92
CA GLU A 268 7.58 -2.77 -26.45
C GLU A 268 7.53 -4.02 -27.36
N ARG A 269 6.36 -4.34 -27.95
CA ARG A 269 6.23 -5.38 -28.99
C ARG A 269 7.01 -5.02 -30.25
N GLU A 270 6.92 -3.77 -30.70
CA GLU A 270 7.66 -3.30 -31.89
C GLU A 270 9.17 -3.31 -31.67
N GLU A 271 9.65 -2.87 -30.50
CA GLU A 271 11.08 -2.94 -30.14
C GLU A 271 11.62 -4.38 -30.14
N ARG A 272 10.84 -5.35 -29.62
CA ARG A 272 11.22 -6.77 -29.65
C ARG A 272 11.37 -7.28 -31.08
N LYS A 273 10.41 -7.00 -31.96
CA LYS A 273 10.48 -7.40 -33.38
C LYS A 273 11.72 -6.84 -34.07
N ILE A 274 12.04 -5.57 -33.85
CA ILE A 274 13.24 -4.94 -34.43
C ILE A 274 14.51 -5.62 -33.91
N LYS A 275 14.57 -5.92 -32.61
CA LYS A 275 15.73 -6.60 -32.01
C LYS A 275 15.90 -8.03 -32.54
N GLU A 276 14.81 -8.77 -32.68
CA GLU A 276 14.80 -10.12 -33.26
C GLU A 276 15.25 -10.11 -34.72
N ALA A 277 14.76 -9.17 -35.53
CA ALA A 277 15.18 -9.02 -36.93
C ALA A 277 16.69 -8.73 -37.04
N LYS A 278 17.24 -7.86 -36.19
CA LYS A 278 18.69 -7.59 -36.14
C LYS A 278 19.51 -8.81 -35.74
N LEU A 279 19.03 -9.59 -34.76
CA LEU A 279 19.71 -10.81 -34.30
C LEU A 279 19.71 -11.91 -35.38
N LEU A 280 18.64 -12.02 -36.15
CA LEU A 280 18.55 -12.96 -37.28
C LEU A 280 19.54 -12.57 -38.39
N ALA A 281 19.60 -11.28 -38.74
CA ALA A 281 20.54 -10.78 -39.76
C ALA A 281 22.00 -11.01 -39.37
N ALA A 282 22.36 -10.84 -38.08
CA ALA A 282 23.71 -11.06 -37.59
C ALA A 282 24.14 -12.53 -37.49
N LYS A 283 23.18 -13.47 -37.49
CA LYS A 283 23.47 -14.92 -37.52
C LYS A 283 23.62 -15.47 -38.94
N SER A 284 23.12 -14.75 -39.94
CA SER A 284 23.22 -15.10 -41.36
C SER A 284 24.45 -14.51 -42.06
N SER A 285 25.24 -13.70 -41.35
CA SER A 285 26.52 -13.11 -41.79
C SER A 285 27.70 -13.82 -41.14
#